data_AF-A0A0L0ES49-F1
#
_entry.id   AF-A0A0L0ES49-F1
#
_cell.length_a   1.000
_cell.length_b   1.000
_cell.length_c   1.000
_cell.angle_alpha   90.00
_cell.angle_beta   90.00
_cell.angle_gamma   90.00
#
_symmetry.space_group_name_H-M   'P 1'
#
loop_
_entity.id
_entity.type
_entity.pdbx_description
1 polymer ?
#
loop_
_entity_poly.entity_id
_entity_poly.type
_entity_poly.pdbx_seq_one_letter_code
_entity_poly.pdbx_strand_id
1 'polypeptide(L)'
;TGRSDYPNQVNNVLCFPFIFRGALDVRATAINDEMKIAAVEAIRSIAKEPVPAEVLKAADVDSLEFGEHYIIPKPMDPRLLPRIARAVAEAAVESGVAQIEMPENYMA
;
A
#
# COMPACT_ATOMS: atom_id res chain seq x y z
N THR A 1 -15.65 -7.76 2.92
CA THR A 1 -16.72 -6.95 2.27
C THR A 1 -16.21 -5.51 2.15
N GLY A 2 -17.02 -4.50 1.81
CA GLY A 2 -16.60 -3.09 1.92
C GLY A 2 -16.76 -2.49 3.34
N ARG A 3 -17.40 -3.20 4.26
CA ARG A 3 -17.74 -2.72 5.60
C ARG A 3 -16.66 -3.09 6.61
N SER A 4 -16.48 -2.27 7.63
CA SER A 4 -15.46 -2.43 8.67
C SER A 4 -15.87 -3.39 9.80
N ASP A 5 -17.16 -3.74 9.90
CA ASP A 5 -17.70 -4.65 10.90
C ASP A 5 -17.62 -6.14 10.51
N TYR A 6 -16.99 -6.44 9.36
CA TYR A 6 -16.69 -7.79 8.91
C TYR A 6 -15.18 -7.94 8.66
N PRO A 7 -14.63 -9.17 8.72
CA PRO A 7 -13.27 -9.45 8.24
C PRO A 7 -13.07 -9.03 6.78
N ASN A 8 -11.80 -8.82 6.42
CA ASN A 8 -11.38 -8.54 5.04
C ASN A 8 -12.12 -7.34 4.42
N GLN A 9 -12.00 -6.18 5.07
CA GLN A 9 -12.53 -4.94 4.53
C GLN A 9 -11.73 -4.53 3.29
N VAL A 10 -12.36 -4.62 2.12
CA VAL A 10 -11.84 -4.14 0.85
C VAL A 10 -12.32 -2.70 0.67
N ASN A 11 -11.42 -1.74 0.92
CA ASN A 11 -11.73 -0.32 0.86
C ASN A 11 -10.53 0.45 0.27
N ASN A 12 -10.82 1.51 -0.49
CA ASN A 12 -9.81 2.33 -1.16
C ASN A 12 -8.89 3.10 -0.19
N VAL A 13 -9.26 3.23 1.09
CA VAL A 13 -8.40 3.82 2.14
C VAL A 13 -7.03 3.13 2.22
N LEU A 14 -6.95 1.86 1.81
CA LEU A 14 -5.71 1.08 1.77
C LEU A 14 -4.80 1.42 0.60
N CYS A 15 -5.26 2.18 -0.39
CA CYS A 15 -4.50 2.46 -1.60
C CYS A 15 -4.40 3.94 -1.94
N PHE A 16 -5.49 4.72 -1.89
CA PHE A 16 -5.47 6.08 -2.45
C PHE A 16 -4.44 7.00 -1.77
N PRO A 17 -4.25 7.04 -0.44
CA PRO A 17 -3.29 7.97 0.17
C PRO A 17 -1.87 7.73 -0.34
N PHE A 18 -1.53 6.47 -0.55
CA PHE A 18 -0.18 6.03 -0.87
C PHE A 18 0.10 6.05 -2.38
N ILE A 19 -0.90 5.73 -3.21
CA ILE A 19 -0.83 5.94 -4.66
C ILE A 19 -0.60 7.42 -4.96
N PHE A 20 -1.36 8.32 -4.32
CA PHE A 20 -1.14 9.75 -4.49
C PHE A 20 0.22 10.19 -3.96
N ARG A 21 0.68 9.68 -2.82
CA ARG A 21 2.01 10.01 -2.30
C ARG A 21 3.10 9.70 -3.32
N GLY A 22 3.17 8.46 -3.82
CA GLY A 22 4.16 8.04 -4.82
C GLY A 22 4.06 8.82 -6.13
N ALA A 23 2.85 8.97 -6.66
CA ALA A 23 2.61 9.70 -7.90
C ALA A 23 3.02 11.19 -7.80
N LEU A 24 2.69 11.85 -6.69
CA LEU A 24 3.02 13.26 -6.48
C LEU A 24 4.51 13.48 -6.28
N ASP A 25 5.21 12.54 -5.62
CA ASP A 25 6.64 12.65 -5.34
C ASP A 25 7.51 12.61 -6.59
N VAL A 26 7.06 11.93 -7.66
CA VAL A 26 7.74 11.91 -8.97
C VAL A 26 7.03 12.76 -10.03
N ARG A 27 6.04 13.57 -9.61
CA ARG A 27 5.23 14.43 -10.48
C ARG A 27 4.64 13.67 -11.68
N ALA A 28 4.06 12.50 -11.42
CA ALA A 28 3.45 11.69 -12.45
C ALA A 28 2.31 12.47 -13.16
N THR A 29 2.29 12.39 -14.49
CA THR A 29 1.28 13.04 -15.34
C THR A 29 -0.07 12.31 -15.34
N ALA A 30 -0.08 11.04 -14.94
CA ALA A 30 -1.27 10.20 -14.86
C ALA A 30 -1.11 9.11 -13.78
N ILE A 31 -2.23 8.50 -13.38
CA ILE A 31 -2.25 7.22 -12.65
C ILE A 31 -2.64 6.12 -13.65
N ASN A 32 -1.67 5.34 -14.13
CA ASN A 32 -1.89 4.27 -15.11
C ASN A 32 -2.08 2.89 -14.43
N ASP A 33 -2.19 1.84 -15.25
CA ASP A 33 -2.46 0.49 -14.76
C ASP A 33 -1.21 -0.16 -14.14
N GLU A 34 -0.02 0.16 -14.64
CA GLU A 34 1.27 -0.24 -14.07
C GLU A 34 1.38 0.20 -12.60
N MET A 35 1.05 1.46 -12.32
CA MET A 35 1.02 2.02 -10.96
C MET A 35 -0.02 1.33 -10.06
N LYS A 36 -1.21 1.01 -10.60
CA LYS A 36 -2.26 0.29 -9.82
C LYS A 36 -1.82 -1.13 -9.49
N ILE A 37 -1.21 -1.84 -10.46
CA ILE A 37 -0.69 -3.19 -10.26
C ILE A 37 0.43 -3.17 -9.22
N ALA A 38 1.36 -2.22 -9.30
CA ALA A 38 2.44 -2.06 -8.32
C ALA A 38 1.91 -1.82 -6.90
N ALA A 39 0.88 -0.99 -6.74
CA ALA A 39 0.22 -0.78 -5.45
C ALA A 39 -0.42 -2.06 -4.91
N VAL A 40 -1.11 -2.84 -5.76
CA VAL A 40 -1.74 -4.10 -5.36
C VAL A 40 -0.71 -5.15 -4.95
N GLU A 41 0.39 -5.29 -5.68
CA GLU A 41 1.46 -6.22 -5.33
C GLU A 41 2.16 -5.82 -4.02
N ALA A 42 2.35 -4.51 -3.75
CA ALA A 42 2.86 -4.04 -2.47
C ALA A 42 1.91 -4.38 -1.30
N ILE A 43 0.60 -4.15 -1.46
CA ILE A 43 -0.42 -4.51 -0.46
C ILE A 43 -0.42 -6.03 -0.22
N ARG A 44 -0.36 -6.83 -1.29
CA ARG A 44 -0.33 -8.29 -1.25
C ARG A 44 0.91 -8.81 -0.51
N SER A 45 2.07 -8.20 -0.71
CA SER A 45 3.29 -8.54 0.02
C SER A 45 3.11 -8.30 1.51
N ILE A 46 2.64 -7.11 1.90
CA ILE A 46 2.45 -6.74 3.30
C ILE A 46 1.48 -7.70 4.01
N ALA A 47 0.40 -8.10 3.34
CA ALA A 47 -0.59 -9.03 3.91
C ALA A 47 0.01 -10.40 4.28
N LYS A 48 1.11 -10.79 3.65
CA LYS A 48 1.79 -12.09 3.84
C LYS A 48 2.96 -12.02 4.82
N GLU A 49 3.33 -10.83 5.26
CA GLU A 49 4.38 -10.61 6.25
C GLU A 49 3.78 -10.68 7.67
N PRO A 50 4.57 -11.05 8.70
CA PRO A 50 4.13 -10.98 10.09
C PRO A 50 3.56 -9.60 10.42
N VAL A 51 2.45 -9.56 11.16
CA VAL A 51 1.76 -8.31 11.49
C VAL A 51 2.44 -7.65 12.70
N PRO A 52 2.84 -6.36 12.62
CA PRO A 52 3.46 -5.65 13.72
C PRO A 52 2.58 -5.58 14.97
N ALA A 53 3.20 -5.65 16.15
CA ALA A 53 2.49 -5.60 17.43
C ALA A 53 1.63 -4.34 17.61
N GLU A 54 2.07 -3.20 17.06
CA GLU A 54 1.30 -1.95 17.08
C GLU A 54 -0.01 -2.04 16.28
N VAL A 55 -0.02 -2.81 15.18
CA VAL A 55 -1.20 -3.02 14.35
C VAL A 55 -2.18 -3.96 15.06
N LEU A 56 -1.67 -5.03 15.69
CA LEU A 56 -2.48 -5.95 16.51
C LEU A 56 -3.14 -5.21 17.68
N LYS A 57 -2.36 -4.39 18.39
CA LYS A 57 -2.85 -3.54 19.49
C LYS A 57 -3.91 -2.54 19.02
N ALA A 58 -3.69 -1.88 17.89
CA ALA A 58 -4.65 -0.92 17.33
C ALA A 58 -5.95 -1.59 16.83
N ALA A 59 -5.87 -2.87 16.45
CA ALA A 59 -7.00 -3.67 15.99
C ALA A 59 -7.71 -4.45 17.10
N ASP A 60 -7.20 -4.40 18.35
CA ASP A 60 -7.72 -5.13 19.52
C ASP A 60 -7.83 -6.64 19.28
N VAL A 61 -6.75 -7.24 18.76
CA VAL A 61 -6.65 -8.68 18.47
C VAL A 61 -5.29 -9.24 18.88
N ASP A 62 -5.25 -10.52 19.25
CA ASP A 62 -4.02 -11.19 19.68
C ASP A 62 -3.10 -11.58 18.52
N SER A 63 -3.67 -11.93 17.37
CA SER A 63 -2.91 -12.32 16.18
C SER A 63 -3.68 -12.07 14.88
N LEU A 64 -2.92 -11.85 13.80
CA LEU A 64 -3.39 -11.77 12.44
C LEU A 64 -2.37 -12.48 11.55
N GLU A 65 -2.83 -13.49 10.81
CA GLU A 65 -2.01 -14.28 9.88
C GLU A 65 -2.72 -14.39 8.54
N PHE A 66 -1.96 -14.39 7.45
CA PHE A 66 -2.52 -14.48 6.11
C PHE A 66 -3.37 -15.75 5.96
N GLY A 67 -4.66 -15.58 5.66
CA GLY A 67 -5.61 -16.68 5.61
C GLY A 67 -7.05 -16.20 5.42
N GLU A 68 -8.01 -17.12 5.56
CA GLU A 68 -9.44 -16.87 5.32
C GLU A 68 -9.97 -15.59 6.00
N HIS A 69 -9.48 -15.28 7.20
CA HIS A 69 -9.94 -14.14 8.00
C HIS A 69 -9.04 -12.89 7.91
N TYR A 70 -7.92 -12.97 7.20
CA TYR A 70 -7.00 -11.85 6.98
C TYR A 70 -6.28 -12.03 5.63
N ILE A 71 -6.86 -11.46 4.58
CA ILE A 71 -6.28 -11.46 3.21
C ILE A 71 -5.75 -10.08 2.80
N ILE A 72 -6.02 -9.05 3.59
CA ILE A 72 -5.73 -7.65 3.28
C ILE A 72 -5.28 -6.92 4.56
N PRO A 73 -4.25 -6.07 4.52
CA PRO A 73 -3.75 -5.37 5.70
C PRO A 73 -4.77 -4.42 6.31
N LYS A 74 -4.55 -4.03 7.57
CA LYS A 74 -5.35 -3.00 8.23
C LYS A 74 -4.98 -1.60 7.71
N PRO A 75 -5.92 -0.65 7.54
CA PRO A 75 -5.64 0.69 7.00
C PRO A 75 -4.60 1.51 7.75
N MET A 76 -4.39 1.22 9.04
CA MET A 76 -3.43 1.92 9.91
C MET A 76 -2.08 1.19 9.98
N ASP A 77 -1.84 0.18 9.14
CA ASP A 77 -0.55 -0.51 9.08
C ASP A 77 0.53 0.45 8.54
N PRO A 78 1.53 0.82 9.36
CA PRO A 78 2.51 1.84 8.98
C PRO A 78 3.42 1.42 7.83
N ARG A 79 3.45 0.12 7.50
CA ARG A 79 4.20 -0.40 6.35
C ARG A 79 3.58 0.03 5.02
N LEU A 80 2.28 0.36 4.99
CA LEU A 80 1.57 0.70 3.75
C LEU A 80 2.16 1.93 3.06
N LEU A 81 2.41 3.00 3.82
CA LEU A 81 2.90 4.27 3.26
C LEU A 81 4.23 4.11 2.49
N PRO A 82 5.34 3.71 3.13
CA PRO A 82 6.63 3.66 2.44
C PRO A 82 6.64 2.62 1.31
N ARG A 83 5.96 1.48 1.48
CA ARG A 83 5.98 0.38 0.50
C ARG A 83 5.15 0.68 -0.74
N ILE A 84 3.93 1.17 -0.58
CA ILE A 84 3.04 1.45 -1.71
C ILE A 84 3.50 2.72 -2.43
N ALA A 85 3.88 3.77 -1.70
CA ALA A 85 4.36 5.00 -2.33
C ALA A 85 5.62 4.76 -3.16
N ARG A 86 6.58 3.98 -2.64
CA ARG A 86 7.78 3.58 -3.40
C ARG A 86 7.44 2.78 -4.64
N ALA A 87 6.64 1.71 -4.51
CA ALA A 87 6.26 0.88 -5.65
C ALA A 87 5.53 1.68 -6.75
N VAL A 88 4.69 2.64 -6.36
CA VAL A 88 3.97 3.51 -7.30
C VAL A 88 4.90 4.51 -7.98
N ALA A 89 5.85 5.09 -7.24
CA ALA A 89 6.85 5.99 -7.79
C ALA A 89 7.78 5.27 -8.79
N GLU A 90 8.25 4.07 -8.44
CA GLU A 90 9.05 3.20 -9.32
C GLU A 90 8.27 2.90 -10.62
N ALA A 91 7.02 2.45 -10.50
CA ALA A 91 6.18 2.15 -11.66
C ALA A 91 5.91 3.39 -12.55
N ALA A 92 5.71 4.57 -11.94
CA ALA A 92 5.50 5.81 -12.69
C ALA A 92 6.74 6.23 -13.51
N VAL A 93 7.94 6.01 -12.96
CA VAL A 93 9.21 6.24 -13.66
C VAL A 93 9.39 5.22 -14.79
N GLU A 94 9.20 3.93 -14.50
CA GLU A 94 9.36 2.84 -15.48
C GLU A 94 8.39 2.96 -16.66
N SER A 95 7.13 3.35 -16.41
CA SER A 95 6.13 3.54 -17.44
C SER A 95 6.25 4.88 -18.18
N GLY A 96 7.20 5.74 -17.81
CA GLY A 96 7.49 7.02 -18.46
C GLY A 96 6.45 8.13 -18.21
N VAL A 97 5.63 8.03 -17.15
CA VAL A 97 4.65 9.08 -16.81
C VAL A 97 5.17 10.06 -15.76
N ALA A 98 6.26 9.72 -15.05
CA ALA A 98 6.97 10.61 -14.13
C ALA A 98 7.67 11.77 -14.87
N GLN A 99 7.66 12.96 -14.27
CA GLN A 99 8.33 14.15 -14.83
C GLN A 99 9.71 14.41 -14.23
N ILE A 100 10.05 13.72 -13.14
CA ILE A 100 11.35 13.76 -12.49
C ILE A 100 11.78 12.34 -12.12
N GLU A 101 13.09 12.15 -11.95
CA GLU A 101 13.62 10.90 -11.40
C GLU A 101 13.19 10.72 -9.94
N MET A 102 13.22 9.47 -9.48
CA MET A 102 12.92 9.15 -8.09
C MET A 102 13.98 9.76 -7.16
N PRO A 103 13.59 10.40 -6.03
CA PRO A 103 14.55 10.94 -5.09
C PRO A 103 15.53 9.89 -4.56
N GLU A 104 16.78 10.28 -4.33
CA GLU A 104 17.74 9.41 -3.65
C GLU A 104 17.21 9.00 -2.27
N ASN A 105 17.32 7.71 -1.93
CA ASN A 105 16.82 7.12 -0.68
C ASN A 105 15.31 7.30 -0.44
N TYR A 106 14.50 7.41 -1.50
CA TYR A 106 13.05 7.53 -1.38
C TYR A 106 12.44 6.33 -0.65
N MET A 107 11.93 6.56 0.58
CA MET A 107 11.24 5.54 1.40
C MET A 107 12.05 4.24 1.58
N ALA A 108 13.39 4.37 1.64
CA ALA A 108 14.35 3.29 1.87
C ALA A 108 14.40 2.86 3.35
#